data_AF-A0A434C7B4-F1
#
_entry.id   AF-A0A434C7B4-F1
#
_cell.length_a   1.000
_cell.length_b   1.000
_cell.length_c   1.000
_cell.angle_alpha   90.00
_cell.angle_beta   90.00
_cell.angle_gamma   90.00
#
_symmetry.space_group_name_H-M   'P 1'
#
loop_
_entity.id
_entity.type
_entity.pdbx_description
1 polymer ?
#
loop_
_entity_poly.entity_id
_entity_poly.type
_entity_poly.pdbx_seq_one_letter_code
_entity_poly.pdbx_strand_id
1 'polypeptide(L)'
;KNGGFIQEIGCLDDAFDFFDEWPRERRGPIFETAFRACQRAHDGQVPLTVARDAVAGFARSVKILQDPLAQFPWMDGTRSGRGGVTA
;
A
#
# COMPACT_ATOMS: atom_id res chain seq x y z
N LYS A 1 6.08 23.50 2.96
CA LYS A 1 5.07 23.03 3.94
C LYS A 1 4.74 21.60 3.53
N ASN A 2 5.58 20.65 3.92
CA ASN A 2 5.56 19.29 3.37
C ASN A 2 4.80 18.40 4.35
N GLY A 3 3.48 18.60 4.43
CA GLY A 3 2.61 17.68 5.12
C GLY A 3 2.48 16.44 4.24
N GLY A 4 3.12 15.34 4.61
CA GLY A 4 2.78 14.05 4.03
C GLY A 4 1.35 13.73 4.43
N PHE A 5 0.41 13.93 3.51
CA PHE A 5 -0.99 13.62 3.74
C PHE A 5 -1.19 12.11 3.54
N ILE A 6 -1.77 11.46 4.54
CA ILE A 6 -2.20 10.07 4.42
C ILE A 6 -3.56 10.12 3.74
N GLN A 7 -3.64 9.63 2.50
CA GLN A 7 -4.89 9.52 1.76
C GLN A 7 -5.44 8.11 1.87
N GLU A 8 -6.67 7.98 2.36
CA GLU A 8 -7.39 6.70 2.34
C GLU A 8 -8.04 6.50 0.97
N ILE A 9 -7.78 5.35 0.33
CA ILE A 9 -8.37 5.00 -0.97
C ILE A 9 -9.63 4.19 -0.72
N GLY A 10 -10.78 4.87 -0.70
CA GLY A 10 -12.10 4.26 -0.47
C GLY A 10 -12.75 3.65 -1.72
N CYS A 11 -12.41 4.17 -2.89
CA CYS A 11 -13.00 3.82 -4.17
C CYS A 11 -11.95 3.72 -5.28
N LEU A 12 -12.35 3.19 -6.45
CA LEU A 12 -11.48 3.17 -7.63
C LEU A 12 -11.19 4.59 -8.16
N ASP A 13 -12.14 5.51 -8.00
CA ASP A 13 -11.98 6.91 -8.43
C ASP A 13 -10.84 7.61 -7.67
N ASP A 14 -10.83 7.51 -6.33
CA ASP A 14 -9.71 7.96 -5.49
C ASP A 14 -8.38 7.31 -5.89
N ALA A 15 -8.39 6.03 -6.27
CA ALA A 15 -7.18 5.35 -6.71
C ALA A 15 -6.65 5.95 -8.02
N PHE A 16 -7.52 6.29 -8.97
CA PHE A 16 -7.13 6.89 -10.24
C PHE A 16 -6.57 8.30 -10.07
N ASP A 17 -7.19 9.12 -9.23
CA ASP A 17 -6.69 10.46 -8.88
C ASP A 17 -5.27 10.38 -8.29
N PHE A 18 -5.07 9.50 -7.30
CA PHE A 18 -3.76 9.22 -6.72
C PHE A 18 -2.71 8.81 -7.77
N PHE A 19 -3.10 7.99 -8.75
CA PHE A 19 -2.19 7.58 -9.82
C PHE A 19 -1.89 8.70 -10.82
N ASP A 20 -2.82 9.63 -11.05
CA ASP A 20 -2.60 10.79 -11.93
C ASP A 20 -1.60 11.77 -11.31
N GLU A 21 -1.73 12.05 -10.01
CA GLU A 21 -0.80 12.88 -9.26
C GLU A 21 0.59 12.24 -9.09
N TRP A 22 0.69 10.91 -9.24
CA TRP A 22 1.94 10.19 -9.04
C TRP A 22 3.02 10.59 -10.07
N PRO A 23 4.25 10.94 -9.64
CA PRO A 23 5.30 11.45 -10.53
C PRO A 23 5.72 10.42 -11.58
N ARG A 24 5.81 10.85 -12.85
CA ARG A 24 6.11 9.99 -14.00
C ARG A 24 7.44 9.25 -13.88
N GLU A 25 8.45 9.88 -13.29
CA GLU A 25 9.78 9.27 -13.04
C GLU A 25 9.71 8.04 -12.10
N ARG A 26 8.65 7.95 -11.27
CA ARG A 26 8.42 6.83 -10.34
C ARG A 26 7.34 5.86 -10.83
N ARG A 27 6.85 6.01 -12.06
CA ARG A 27 5.90 5.07 -12.69
C ARG A 27 6.69 3.90 -13.28
N GLY A 28 6.97 2.91 -12.45
CA GLY A 28 7.60 1.66 -12.88
C GLY A 28 6.58 0.59 -13.31
N PRO A 29 7.03 -0.63 -13.65
CA PRO A 29 6.15 -1.73 -14.06
C PRO A 29 5.11 -2.13 -13.00
N ILE A 30 5.42 -1.90 -11.72
CA ILE A 30 4.52 -2.16 -10.60
C ILE A 30 3.35 -1.16 -10.59
N PHE A 31 3.62 0.10 -10.96
CA PHE A 31 2.57 1.12 -11.13
C PHE A 31 1.59 0.70 -12.23
N GLU A 32 2.10 0.31 -13.40
CA GLU A 32 1.26 -0.12 -14.52
C GLU A 32 0.39 -1.34 -14.16
N THR A 33 0.94 -2.27 -13.37
CA THR A 33 0.21 -3.44 -12.90
C THR A 33 -0.96 -3.04 -12.00
N ALA A 34 -0.72 -2.14 -11.04
CA ALA A 34 -1.77 -1.65 -10.14
C ALA A 34 -2.83 -0.85 -10.90
N PHE A 35 -2.41 0.03 -11.81
CA PHE A 35 -3.31 0.82 -12.65
C PHE A 35 -4.21 -0.06 -13.51
N ARG A 36 -3.64 -1.08 -14.17
CA ARG A 36 -4.42 -2.07 -14.94
C ARG A 36 -5.40 -2.86 -14.07
N ALA A 37 -5.03 -3.19 -12.83
CA ALA A 37 -5.93 -3.89 -11.92
C ALA A 37 -7.14 -3.00 -11.56
N CYS A 38 -6.91 -1.71 -11.29
CA CYS A 38 -7.97 -0.73 -11.07
C CYS A 38 -8.87 -0.58 -12.30
N GLN A 39 -8.31 -0.50 -13.51
CA GLN A 39 -9.09 -0.44 -14.75
C GLN A 39 -9.98 -1.68 -14.95
N ARG A 40 -9.43 -2.88 -14.74
CA ARG A 40 -10.20 -4.13 -14.83
C ARG A 40 -11.31 -4.20 -13.78
N ALA A 41 -11.06 -3.69 -12.59
CA ALA A 41 -12.07 -3.65 -11.54
C ALA A 41 -13.18 -2.65 -11.88
N HIS A 42 -12.83 -1.52 -12.49
CA HIS A 42 -13.78 -0.51 -12.95
C HIS A 42 -14.68 -1.06 -14.08
N ASP A 43 -14.11 -1.83 -14.99
CA ASP A 43 -14.83 -2.54 -16.06
C ASP A 43 -15.63 -3.77 -15.55
N GLY A 44 -15.55 -4.08 -14.25
CA GLY A 44 -16.22 -5.23 -13.64
C GLY A 44 -15.61 -6.59 -13.99
N GLN A 45 -14.42 -6.63 -14.60
CA GLN A 45 -13.71 -7.85 -14.99
C GLN A 45 -13.09 -8.57 -13.79
N VAL A 46 -12.73 -7.83 -12.74
CA VAL A 46 -12.17 -8.39 -11.49
C VAL A 46 -12.84 -7.75 -10.28
N PRO A 47 -12.92 -8.45 -9.13
CA PRO A 47 -13.50 -7.87 -7.93
C PRO A 47 -12.63 -6.74 -7.37
N LEU A 48 -13.26 -5.80 -6.66
CA LEU A 48 -12.59 -4.65 -6.02
C LEU A 48 -11.46 -5.07 -5.07
N THR A 49 -11.55 -6.25 -4.47
CA THR A 49 -10.51 -6.81 -3.60
C THR A 49 -9.19 -7.03 -4.32
N VAL A 50 -9.23 -7.39 -5.62
CA VAL A 50 -8.03 -7.58 -6.45
C VAL A 50 -7.37 -6.25 -6.75
N ALA A 51 -8.15 -5.22 -7.10
CA ALA A 51 -7.61 -3.87 -7.28
C ALA A 51 -6.99 -3.34 -5.99
N ARG A 52 -7.66 -3.52 -4.84
CA ARG A 52 -7.13 -3.14 -3.53
C ARG A 52 -5.79 -3.80 -3.22
N ASP A 53 -5.67 -5.11 -3.45
CA ASP A 53 -4.42 -5.83 -3.18
C ASP A 53 -3.28 -5.36 -4.10
N ALA A 54 -3.59 -5.09 -5.38
CA ALA A 54 -2.63 -4.56 -6.33
C ALA A 54 -2.14 -3.15 -5.94
N VAL A 55 -3.05 -2.26 -5.53
CA VAL A 55 -2.71 -0.92 -5.02
C VAL A 55 -1.86 -1.03 -3.74
N ALA A 56 -2.24 -1.90 -2.81
CA ALA A 56 -1.45 -2.14 -1.59
C ALA A 56 -0.06 -2.73 -1.89
N GLY A 57 0.05 -3.60 -2.89
CA GLY A 57 1.33 -4.12 -3.37
C GLY A 57 2.22 -3.02 -3.95
N PHE A 58 1.65 -2.15 -4.79
CA PHE A 58 2.33 -0.97 -5.30
C PHE A 58 2.81 -0.04 -4.17
N ALA A 59 1.91 0.34 -3.26
CA ALA A 59 2.21 1.25 -2.15
C ALA A 59 3.32 0.70 -1.23
N ARG A 60 3.36 -0.62 -1.02
CA ARG A 60 4.47 -1.31 -0.31
C ARG A 60 5.78 -1.19 -1.07
N SER A 61 5.77 -1.41 -2.39
CA SER A 61 6.96 -1.36 -3.23
C SER A 61 7.62 0.03 -3.23
N VAL A 62 6.82 1.09 -3.29
CA VAL A 62 7.31 2.47 -3.26
C VAL A 62 7.44 3.05 -1.84
N LYS A 63 7.25 2.23 -0.81
CA LYS A 63 7.38 2.56 0.62
C LYS A 63 6.53 3.75 1.08
N ILE A 64 5.32 3.88 0.53
CA ILE A 64 4.34 4.90 0.95
C ILE A 64 3.19 4.31 1.76
N LEU A 65 3.03 2.98 1.77
CA LEU A 65 1.96 2.35 2.54
C LEU A 65 2.21 2.61 4.03
N GLN A 66 1.31 3.36 4.65
CA GLN A 66 1.30 3.51 6.09
C GLN A 66 0.80 2.22 6.72
N ASP A 67 1.63 1.65 7.59
CA ASP A 67 1.26 0.46 8.33
C ASP A 67 0.43 0.87 9.54
N PRO A 68 -0.84 0.41 9.66
CA PRO A 68 -1.69 0.79 10.78
C PRO A 68 -1.18 0.26 12.13
N LEU A 69 -0.34 -0.79 12.15
CA LEU A 69 0.30 -1.30 13.38
C LEU A 69 1.55 -0.52 13.77
N ALA A 70 2.25 0.14 12.82
CA ALA A 70 3.35 1.05 13.13
C ALA A 70 2.92 2.24 14.00
N GLN A 71 1.61 2.55 14.04
CA GLN A 71 1.04 3.56 14.92
C GLN A 71 0.95 3.11 16.39
N PHE A 72 1.14 1.82 16.68
CA PHE A 72 1.08 1.25 18.02
C PHE A 72 2.44 0.64 18.44
N PRO A 73 3.42 1.48 18.81
CA PRO A 73 4.76 1.01 19.21
C PRO A 73 4.77 0.11 20.45
N TRP A 74 3.66 0.07 21.22
CA TRP A 74 3.50 -0.81 22.38
C TRP A 74 3.10 -2.25 22.03
N MET A 75 2.86 -2.56 20.75
CA MET A 75 2.52 -3.91 20.27
C MET A 75 3.71 -4.69 19.66
N ASP A 76 4.89 -4.09 19.53
CA ASP A 76 6.13 -4.76 19.05
C ASP A 76 6.76 -5.71 20.11
N GLY A 77 5.96 -6.22 21.04
CA GLY A 77 6.42 -6.86 22.27
C GLY A 77 6.45 -8.39 22.27
N THR A 78 6.32 -9.11 21.15
CA THR A 78 6.16 -10.58 21.22
C THR A 78 7.02 -11.46 20.31
N ARG A 79 8.15 -10.96 19.78
CA ARG A 79 9.11 -11.88 19.16
C ARG A 79 10.57 -11.56 19.48
N SER A 80 10.99 -11.93 20.69
CA SER A 80 12.37 -12.32 20.94
C SER A 80 12.42 -13.51 21.89
N GLY A 81 12.21 -14.70 21.32
CA GLY A 81 12.71 -15.92 21.95
C GLY A 81 14.22 -15.97 21.80
N ARG A 82 14.90 -16.33 22.90
CA ARG A 82 16.22 -17.01 23.02
C ARG A 82 16.97 -16.50 24.25
N GLY A 83 16.52 -16.91 25.43
CA GLY A 83 17.32 -16.87 26.66
C GLY A 83 17.87 -18.27 26.92
N GLY A 84 19.03 -18.60 26.35
CA GLY A 84 19.79 -19.75 26.80
C GLY A 84 20.46 -19.40 28.12
N VAL A 85 20.16 -20.15 29.18
CA VAL A 85 20.93 -20.10 30.43
C VAL A 85 21.82 -21.34 30.48
N THR A 86 23.12 -21.10 30.38
CA THR A 86 24.17 -22.01 30.84
C THR A 86 24.82 -21.36 32.05
N ALA A 87 24.69 -21.99 33.22
CA ALA A 87 25.68 -22.10 34.29
C ALA A 87 25.07 -22.92 35.43
#